data_AF-A0A965D939-F1
#
_entry.id   AF-A0A965D939-F1
#
_cell.length_a   1.000
_cell.length_b   1.000
_cell.length_c   1.000
_cell.angle_alpha   90.00
_cell.angle_beta   90.00
_cell.angle_gamma   90.00
#
_symmetry.space_group_name_H-M   'P 1'
#
loop_
_entity.id
_entity.type
_entity.pdbx_description
1 polymer ?
#
loop_
_entity_poly.entity_id
_entity_poly.type
_entity_poly.pdbx_seq_one_letter_code
_entity_poly.pdbx_strand_id
1 'polypeptide(L)' 'MIDTSNANDFTNRVVLVTGAGQGIGRVFAKGFARAGARVAIVELNEAKA' A
#
# COMPACT_ATOMS: atom_id res chain seq x y z
N MET A 1 12.11 11.56 11.66
CA MET A 1 13.08 10.47 11.86
C MET A 1 12.47 9.22 11.26
N ILE A 2 13.22 8.47 10.44
CA ILE A 2 12.78 7.18 9.89
C ILE A 2 13.30 6.14 10.87
N ASP A 3 12.42 5.39 11.51
CA ASP A 3 12.84 4.24 12.29
C ASP A 3 13.24 3.12 11.32
N THR A 4 14.51 2.75 11.32
CA THR A 4 15.07 1.68 10.47
C THR A 4 15.19 0.35 11.21
N SER A 5 14.78 0.27 12.47
CA SER A 5 14.91 -0.93 13.30
C SER A 5 13.94 -2.05 12.90
N ASN A 6 12.87 -1.72 12.16
CA ASN A 6 11.93 -2.69 11.61
C ASN A 6 11.72 -2.43 10.10
N ALA A 7 12.29 -3.29 9.26
CA ALA A 7 12.26 -3.14 7.80
C ALA A 7 10.85 -3.13 7.17
N ASN A 8 9.84 -3.55 7.95
CA ASN A 8 8.45 -3.63 7.52
C ASN A 8 7.51 -2.67 8.28
N ASP A 9 8.04 -1.70 9.03
CA ASP A 9 7.20 -0.62 9.58
C ASP A 9 7.07 0.53 8.57
N PHE A 10 5.84 0.74 8.10
CA PHE A 10 5.48 1.82 7.18
C PHE A 10 4.59 2.87 7.84
N THR A 11 4.55 2.91 9.17
CA THR A 11 3.86 3.97 9.92
C THR A 11 4.37 5.35 9.48
N ASN A 12 3.44 6.31 9.34
CA ASN A 12 3.71 7.66 8.83
C ASN A 12 4.24 7.73 7.38
N ARG A 13 4.10 6.66 6.59
CA ARG A 13 4.41 6.66 5.15
C ARG A 13 3.15 6.73 4.30
N VAL A 14 3.31 7.33 3.12
CA VAL A 14 2.31 7.29 2.05
C VAL A 14 2.83 6.39 0.94
N VAL A 15 2.03 5.43 0.50
CA VAL A 15 2.37 4.47 -0.55
C VAL A 15 1.34 4.53 -1.68
N LEU A 16 1.80 4.61 -2.91
CA LEU A 16 0.97 4.54 -4.12
C LEU A 16 1.11 3.15 -4.75
N VAL A 17 0.00 2.47 -5.03
CA VAL A 17 0.01 1.17 -5.71
C VAL A 17 -0.88 1.21 -6.94
N THR A 18 -0.29 1.01 -8.12
CA THR A 18 -1.01 0.90 -9.40
C THR A 18 -1.50 -0.53 -9.62
N GLY A 19 -2.63 -0.69 -10.34
CA GLY A 19 -3.23 -2.01 -10.59
C GLY A 19 -3.68 -2.73 -9.31
N ALA A 20 -3.88 -1.98 -8.22
CA ALA A 20 -4.22 -2.55 -6.91
C ALA A 20 -5.68 -2.97 -6.77
N GLY A 21 -6.48 -2.79 -7.82
CA GLY A 21 -7.84 -3.27 -7.84
C GLY A 21 -7.96 -4.79 -7.91
N GLN A 22 -6.88 -5.54 -8.16
CA GLN A 22 -6.91 -7.01 -8.20
C GLN A 22 -5.53 -7.64 -8.01
N GLY A 23 -5.51 -8.98 -7.94
CA GLY A 23 -4.30 -9.80 -7.99
C GLY A 23 -3.21 -9.36 -7.02
N ILE A 24 -1.98 -9.30 -7.53
CA ILE A 24 -0.77 -8.98 -6.77
C ILE A 24 -0.81 -7.54 -6.24
N GLY A 25 -1.28 -6.57 -7.02
CA GLY A 25 -1.39 -5.18 -6.59
C GLY A 25 -2.27 -5.03 -5.35
N ARG A 26 -3.41 -5.75 -5.30
CA ARG A 26 -4.30 -5.78 -4.14
C ARG A 26 -3.62 -6.36 -2.90
N VAL A 27 -2.83 -7.42 -3.08
CA VAL A 27 -2.07 -8.04 -1.98
C VAL A 27 -1.06 -7.05 -1.41
N PHE A 28 -0.30 -6.35 -2.26
CA PHE A 28 0.65 -5.33 -1.82
C PHE A 28 -0.03 -4.16 -1.13
N ALA A 29 -1.09 -3.60 -1.71
CA ALA A 29 -1.84 -2.50 -1.09
C ALA A 29 -2.32 -2.86 0.32
N LYS A 30 -2.86 -4.08 0.49
CA LYS A 30 -3.25 -4.59 1.81
C LYS A 30 -2.05 -4.82 2.73
N GLY A 31 -0.93 -5.32 2.22
CA GLY A 31 0.29 -5.53 2.98
C GLY A 31 0.83 -4.22 3.56
N PHE A 32 0.99 -3.19 2.72
CA PHE A 32 1.44 -1.87 3.16
C PHE A 32 0.48 -1.21 4.14
N ALA A 33 -0.84 -1.35 3.93
CA ALA A 33 -1.83 -0.83 4.88
C ALA A 33 -1.71 -1.51 6.27
N ARG A 34 -1.53 -2.84 6.30
CA ARG A 34 -1.28 -3.58 7.57
C ARG A 34 0.02 -3.17 8.24
N ALA A 35 1.02 -2.79 7.46
CA ALA A 35 2.29 -2.28 7.93
C ALA A 35 2.23 -0.81 8.40
N GLY A 36 1.06 -0.17 8.41
CA GLY A 36 0.88 1.19 8.94
C GLY A 36 0.93 2.32 7.89
N ALA A 37 1.09 1.98 6.61
CA ALA A 37 1.09 2.99 5.55
C ALA A 37 -0.31 3.56 5.31
N ARG A 38 -0.36 4.83 4.92
CA ARG A 38 -1.50 5.42 4.20
C ARG A 38 -1.37 5.04 2.72
N VAL A 39 -2.25 4.18 2.23
CA VAL A 39 -2.14 3.63 0.87
C VAL A 39 -3.13 4.31 -0.07
N ALA A 40 -2.64 4.82 -1.19
CA ALA A 40 -3.43 5.25 -2.32
C ALA A 40 -3.44 4.13 -3.38
N ILE A 41 -4.63 3.68 -3.74
CA ILE A 41 -4.85 2.71 -4.82
C ILE A 41 -5.10 3.48 -6.11
N VAL A 42 -4.41 3.09 -7.17
CA VAL A 42 -4.64 3.60 -8.53
C VAL A 42 -5.01 2.44 -9.42
N GLU A 43 -6.26 2.44 -9.86
CA GLU A 43 -6.81 1.42 -10.73
C GLU A 43 -7.55 2.12 -11.88
N LEU A 44 -7.39 1.58 -13.09
CA LEU A 44 -8.04 2.14 -14.28
C LEU A 44 -9.53 1.76 -14.31
N ASN A 45 -9.86 0.56 -13.83
CA ASN A 45 -11.23 0.14 -13.69
C ASN A 45 -11.81 0.63 -12.35
N GLU A 46 -12.62 1.69 -12.41
CA GLU A 46 -13.24 2.31 -11.22
C GLU A 46 -14.01 1.30 -10.35
N ALA A 47 -14.64 0.28 -10.94
CA ALA A 47 -15.39 -0.73 -10.19
C ALA A 47 -14.49 -1.68 -9.37
N LYS A 48 -13.17 -1.61 -9.56
CA LYS A 48 -12.18 -2.45 -8.88
C LYS A 48 -11.29 -1.68 -7.90
N ALA A 49 -11.38 -0.35 -7.86
CA ALA A 49 -10.58 0.49 -6.97
C ALA A 49 -10.87 0.23 -5.47
#